data_AF-A0A348ZLB4-F1
#
_entry.id   AF-A0A348ZLB4-F1
#
_cell.length_a   1.000
_cell.length_b   1.000
_cell.length_c   1.000
_cell.angle_alpha   90.00
_cell.angle_beta   90.00
_cell.angle_gamma   90.00
#
_symmetry.space_group_name_H-M   'P 1'
#
loop_
_entity.id
_entity.type
_entity.pdbx_description
1 polymer ?
#
loop_
_entity_poly.entity_id
_entity_poly.type
_entity_poly.pdbx_seq_one_letter_code
_entity_poly.pdbx_strand_id
1 'polypeptide(L)' 'GISDVALSMPAIVGREGVECTVPYELSKKEVEALQDSAKTLREVIDDSL' A
#
# COMPACT_ATOMS: atom_id res chain seq x y z
N GLY A 1 3.11 -9.59 -0.81
CA GLY A 1 3.44 -8.27 -1.38
C GLY A 1 2.14 -7.63 -1.72
N ILE A 2 1.91 -6.40 -1.27
CA ILE A 2 0.64 -5.71 -1.46
C ILE A 2 0.56 -5.29 -2.92
N SER A 3 -0.40 -5.82 -3.66
CA SER A 3 -0.58 -5.60 -5.09
C SER A 3 -2.06 -5.36 -5.38
N ASP A 4 -2.35 -4.48 -6.34
CA ASP A 4 -3.70 -4.04 -6.75
C ASP A 4 -4.54 -3.28 -5.70
N VAL A 5 -3.90 -2.68 -4.69
CA VAL A 5 -4.59 -1.83 -3.70
C VAL A 5 -3.87 -0.49 -3.59
N ALA A 6 -4.62 0.60 -3.79
CA ALA A 6 -4.10 1.94 -3.56
C ALA A 6 -4.09 2.23 -2.05
N LEU A 7 -2.90 2.33 -1.46
CA LEU A 7 -2.70 2.66 -0.06
C LEU A 7 -1.98 4.01 0.08
N SER A 8 -2.29 4.72 1.16
CA SER A 8 -1.61 5.98 1.53
C SER A 8 -0.20 5.70 2.05
N MET A 9 0.73 5.37 1.14
CA MET A 9 2.15 5.25 1.45
C MET A 9 2.91 6.47 0.92
N PRO A 10 3.99 6.90 1.60
CA PRO A 10 4.82 7.98 1.08
C PRO A 10 5.44 7.56 -0.25
N ALA A 11 5.15 8.33 -1.29
CA ALA A 11 5.58 8.09 -2.65
C ALA A 11 6.34 9.31 -3.19
N ILE A 12 7.40 9.05 -3.93
CA ILE A 12 8.15 10.04 -4.69
C ILE A 12 7.37 10.30 -5.99
N VAL A 13 6.98 11.55 -6.21
CA VAL A 13 6.25 11.98 -7.40
C VAL A 13 7.15 12.80 -8.32
N GLY A 14 7.21 12.40 -9.58
CA GLY A 14 7.90 13.09 -10.66
C GLY A 14 6.92 13.69 -11.68
N ARG A 15 7.45 14.14 -12.82
CA ARG A 15 6.64 14.76 -13.88
C ARG A 15 5.56 13.81 -14.44
N GLU A 16 5.83 12.50 -14.43
CA GLU A 16 4.96 11.48 -15.01
C GLU A 16 4.10 10.74 -13.96
N GLY A 17 4.11 11.20 -12.70
CA GLY A 17 3.32 10.61 -11.62
C GLY A 17 4.19 9.95 -10.55
N VAL A 18 3.74 8.83 -9.99
CA VAL A 18 4.45 8.12 -8.91
C VAL A 18 5.66 7.39 -9.49
N GLU A 19 6.87 7.83 -9.13
CA GLU A 19 8.13 7.21 -9.59
C GLU A 19 8.51 6.01 -8.72
N CYS A 20 8.40 6.14 -7.39
CA CYS A 20 8.66 5.03 -6.47
C CYS A 20 8.05 5.28 -5.08
N THR A 21 7.83 4.22 -4.31
CA THR A 21 7.53 4.34 -2.88
C THR A 21 8.82 4.65 -2.12
N VAL A 22 8.75 5.51 -1.10
CA VAL A 22 9.93 5.84 -0.29
C VAL A 22 10.51 4.55 0.32
N PRO A 23 11.79 4.23 0.10
CA PRO A 23 12.43 3.07 0.74
C PRO A 23 12.79 3.42 2.18
N TYR A 24 12.03 2.90 3.13
CA TYR A 24 12.34 2.95 4.56
C TYR A 24 12.20 1.56 5.17
N GLU A 25 13.03 1.25 6.18
CA GLU A 25 12.93 0.01 6.92
C GLU A 25 11.69 0.07 7.81
N LEU A 26 10.59 -0.51 7.33
CA LEU A 26 9.40 -0.77 8.14
C LEU A 26 9.74 -1.81 9.22
N SER A 27 9.37 -1.54 10.46
CA SER A 27 9.44 -2.56 11.51
C SER A 27 8.46 -3.70 11.20
N LYS A 28 8.72 -4.91 11.72
CA LYS A 28 7.85 -6.08 11.47
C LYS A 28 6.36 -5.81 11.77
N LYS A 29 6.08 -5.05 12.85
CA LYS A 29 4.72 -4.66 13.23
C LYS A 29 4.07 -3.72 12.21
N GLU A 30 4.82 -2.78 11.65
CA GLU A 30 4.30 -1.86 10.64
C GLU A 30 4.06 -2.58 9.31
N VAL A 31 4.92 -3.55 8.95
CA VAL A 31 4.68 -4.41 7.78
C VAL A 31 3.39 -5.22 7.95
N GLU A 32 3.19 -5.83 9.12
CA GLU A 32 1.95 -6.58 9.44
C GLU A 32 0.72 -5.67 9.37
N ALA A 33 0.75 -4.52 10.05
CA ALA A 33 -0.37 -3.57 10.04
C ALA A 33 -0.69 -3.02 8.63
N LEU A 34 0.34 -2.82 7.80
CA LEU A 34 0.18 -2.39 6.42
C LEU A 34 -0.47 -3.49 5.56
N GLN A 35 -0.05 -4.75 5.76
CA GLN A 35 -0.65 -5.90 5.08
C GLN A 35 -2.10 -6.11 5.52
N ASP A 36 -2.42 -5.93 6.79
CA ASP A 36 -3.79 -6.02 7.32
C ASP A 36 -4.69 -4.93 6.72
N SER A 37 -4.17 -3.70 6.63
CA SER A 37 -4.88 -2.57 5.99
C SER A 37 -5.14 -2.85 4.50
N ALA A 38 -4.15 -3.42 3.80
CA ALA A 38 -4.29 -3.83 2.41
C ALA A 38 -5.34 -4.92 2.21
N LYS A 39 -5.34 -5.94 3.09
CA LYS A 39 -6.29 -7.06 3.07
C LYS A 39 -7.72 -6.56 3.28
N THR A 40 -7.92 -5.69 4.28
CA THR A 40 -9.24 -5.09 4.56
C THR A 40 -9.78 -4.33 3.37
N LEU A 41 -8.95 -3.50 2.72
CA LEU A 41 -9.37 -2.78 1.52
C LEU A 41 -9.69 -3.72 0.37
N ARG A 42 -8.92 -4.80 0.18
CA ARG A 42 -9.18 -5.79 -0.87
C ARG A 42 -10.47 -6.56 -0.63
N GLU A 43 -10.76 -6.95 0.62
CA GLU A 43 -12.04 -7.57 0.99
C GLU A 43 -13.23 -6.67 0.69
N VAL A 44 -13.13 -5.37 1.01
CA VAL A 44 -14.20 -4.40 0.69
C VAL A 44 -14.40 -4.24 -0.83
N ILE A 45 -13.32 -4.24 -1.61
CA ILE A 45 -13.38 -4.16 -3.08
C ILE A 45 -13.99 -5.44 -3.67
N ASP A 46 -13.56 -6.61 -3.18
CA ASP A 46 -14.07 -7.92 -3.64
C ASP A 46 -15.55 -8.11 -3.26
N ASP A 47 -15.99 -7.62 -2.09
CA ASP A 47 -17.40 -7.66 -1.66
C ASP A 47 -18.31 -6.71 -2.47
N SER A 48 -17.73 -5.73 -3.19
CA SER A 48 -18.48 -4.73 -3.98
C SER A 48 -18.46 -4.98 -5.48
N LEU A 49 -17.87 -6.10 -5.93
CA LEU A 49 -17.87 -6.60 -7.32
C LEU A 49 -18.88 -7.74 -7.53
#